data_AF-A0A5K7ZR01-F1
#
_entry.id   AF-A0A5K7ZR01-F1
#
_cell.length_a   1.000
_cell.length_b   1.000
_cell.length_c   1.000
_cell.angle_alpha   90.00
_cell.angle_beta   90.00
_cell.angle_gamma   90.00
#
_symmetry.space_group_name_H-M   'P 1'
#
loop_
_entity.id
_entity.type
_entity.pdbx_description
1 polymer ?
#
loop_
_entity_poly.entity_id
_entity_poly.type
_entity_poly.pdbx_seq_one_letter_code
_entity_poly.pdbx_strand_id
1 'polypeptide(L)'
;MHHKDIKARIRKQLKTHFPNWHRLTRKEKKEIARQVLEQVIENYDSSKKIATPVPDLIGLSDQQPTEGIMTVEQMAEFIAEHQSDPLFRLYGKHSPHPAIKDIELQYIDSLIDNRIVNKILAPDGYKPAIRYLFPCNMLRAEILKAIKYPEISYRKF
;
A
#
# COMPACT_ATOMS: atom_id res chain seq x y z
N MET A 1 -21.87 -11.84 7.87
CA MET A 1 -20.47 -12.22 8.19
C MET A 1 -20.21 -13.72 8.03
N HIS A 2 -21.20 -14.61 8.18
CA HIS A 2 -21.01 -16.07 8.02
C HIS A 2 -20.43 -16.50 6.68
N HIS A 3 -20.82 -15.86 5.56
CA HIS A 3 -20.21 -16.15 4.25
C HIS A 3 -18.70 -15.89 4.21
N LYS A 4 -18.21 -14.88 4.95
CA LYS A 4 -16.77 -14.57 5.04
C LYS A 4 -16.05 -15.61 5.90
N ASP A 5 -16.70 -16.08 6.95
CA ASP A 5 -16.19 -17.13 7.83
C ASP A 5 -16.09 -18.48 7.11
N ILE A 6 -17.11 -18.86 6.34
CA ILE A 6 -17.09 -20.02 5.45
C ILE A 6 -15.92 -19.90 4.46
N LYS A 7 -15.78 -18.73 3.82
CA LYS A 7 -14.67 -18.47 2.88
C LYS A 7 -13.29 -18.56 3.56
N ALA A 8 -13.16 -18.08 4.79
CA ALA A 8 -11.92 -18.19 5.57
C ALA A 8 -11.58 -19.65 5.89
N ARG A 9 -12.57 -20.46 6.32
CA ARG A 9 -12.39 -21.91 6.56
C ARG A 9 -11.98 -22.66 5.31
N ILE A 10 -12.62 -22.38 4.16
CA ILE A 10 -12.27 -22.97 2.86
C ILE A 10 -10.82 -22.64 2.50
N ARG A 11 -10.41 -21.36 2.62
CA ARG A 11 -9.02 -20.96 2.35
C ARG A 11 -8.03 -21.70 3.25
N LYS A 12 -8.34 -21.84 4.55
CA LYS A 12 -7.50 -22.56 5.51
C LYS A 12 -7.35 -24.03 5.12
N GLN A 13 -8.46 -24.74 4.86
CA GLN A 13 -8.42 -26.14 4.43
C GLN A 13 -7.67 -26.34 3.11
N LEU A 14 -7.88 -25.47 2.11
CA LEU A 14 -7.17 -25.55 0.84
C LEU A 14 -5.67 -25.35 1.00
N LYS A 15 -5.23 -24.39 1.83
CA LYS A 15 -3.81 -24.16 2.11
C LYS A 15 -3.16 -25.32 2.86
N THR A 16 -3.85 -25.92 3.83
CA THR A 16 -3.32 -27.02 4.65
C THR A 16 -3.24 -28.33 3.86
N HIS A 17 -4.30 -28.69 3.14
CA HIS A 17 -4.38 -30.00 2.46
C HIS A 17 -3.81 -29.98 1.04
N PHE A 18 -3.71 -28.83 0.38
CA PHE A 18 -3.25 -28.72 -1.01
C PHE A 18 -2.14 -27.67 -1.20
N PRO A 19 -0.95 -27.84 -0.59
CA PRO A 19 0.17 -26.90 -0.73
C PRO A 19 0.67 -26.74 -2.18
N ASN A 20 0.53 -27.79 -3.01
CA ASN A 20 0.91 -27.77 -4.43
C ASN A 20 -0.21 -27.29 -5.38
N TRP A 21 -1.14 -26.46 -4.88
CA TRP A 21 -2.31 -25.99 -5.65
C TRP A 21 -1.95 -25.44 -7.04
N HIS A 22 -0.81 -24.75 -7.16
CA HIS A 22 -0.38 -24.16 -8.43
C HIS A 22 -0.11 -25.20 -9.54
N ARG A 23 0.27 -26.43 -9.19
CA ARG A 23 0.60 -27.53 -10.13
C ARG A 23 -0.61 -28.27 -10.68
N LEU A 24 -1.78 -28.10 -10.06
CA LEU A 24 -3.01 -28.80 -10.45
C LEU A 24 -3.62 -28.19 -11.72
N THR A 25 -4.24 -29.05 -12.53
CA THR A 25 -4.98 -28.64 -13.72
C THR A 25 -6.27 -27.90 -13.34
N ARG A 26 -6.85 -27.16 -14.29
CA ARG A 26 -8.10 -26.40 -14.05
C ARG A 26 -9.27 -27.29 -13.64
N LYS A 27 -9.33 -28.53 -14.15
CA LYS A 27 -10.39 -29.50 -13.82
C LYS A 27 -10.26 -30.01 -12.39
N GLU A 28 -9.06 -30.42 -12.00
CA GLU A 28 -8.76 -30.90 -10.64
C GLU A 28 -9.01 -29.82 -9.59
N LYS A 29 -8.57 -28.57 -9.85
CA LYS A 29 -8.85 -27.43 -8.97
C LYS A 29 -10.35 -27.22 -8.73
N LYS A 30 -11.17 -27.38 -9.77
CA LYS A 30 -12.62 -27.21 -9.68
C LYS A 30 -13.26 -28.32 -8.84
N GLU A 31 -12.83 -29.56 -9.04
CA GLU A 31 -13.36 -30.71 -8.30
C GLU A 31 -13.01 -30.62 -6.81
N ILE A 32 -11.74 -30.34 -6.50
CA ILE A 32 -11.27 -30.17 -5.12
C ILE A 32 -11.99 -29.00 -4.43
N ALA A 33 -12.15 -27.86 -5.13
CA ALA A 33 -12.88 -26.72 -4.56
C ALA A 33 -14.36 -27.06 -4.27
N ARG A 34 -14.99 -27.91 -5.10
CA ARG A 34 -16.37 -28.37 -4.87
C ARG A 34 -16.46 -29.29 -3.65
N GLN A 35 -15.57 -30.26 -3.55
CA GLN A 35 -15.52 -31.18 -2.41
C GLN A 35 -15.28 -30.44 -1.08
N VAL A 36 -14.33 -29.50 -1.07
CA VAL A 36 -14.05 -28.68 0.11
C VAL A 36 -15.25 -27.79 0.47
N LEU A 37 -15.96 -27.24 -0.52
CA LEU A 37 -17.18 -26.46 -0.26
C LEU A 37 -18.26 -27.32 0.41
N GLU A 38 -18.55 -28.49 -0.14
CA GLU A 38 -19.55 -29.43 0.39
C GLU A 38 -19.22 -29.84 1.82
N GLN A 39 -17.97 -30.25 2.08
CA GLN A 39 -17.49 -30.62 3.41
C GLN A 39 -17.58 -29.46 4.42
N VAL A 40 -17.29 -28.22 4.00
CA VAL A 40 -17.40 -27.06 4.90
C VAL A 40 -18.86 -26.77 5.20
N ILE A 41 -19.76 -26.86 4.22
CA ILE A 41 -21.19 -26.61 4.40
C ILE A 41 -21.81 -27.64 5.35
N GLU A 42 -21.53 -28.93 5.17
CA GLU A 42 -22.05 -30.01 6.03
C GLU A 42 -21.64 -29.83 7.50
N ASN A 43 -20.42 -29.35 7.73
CA ASN A 43 -19.87 -29.13 9.07
C ASN A 43 -20.15 -27.71 9.61
N TYR A 44 -20.84 -26.85 8.85
CA TYR A 44 -21.08 -25.46 9.25
C TYR A 44 -22.40 -25.31 9.99
N ASP A 45 -22.31 -25.13 11.31
CA ASP A 45 -23.46 -24.73 12.12
C ASP A 45 -23.70 -23.21 12.01
N SER A 46 -24.77 -22.83 11.31
CA SER A 46 -25.16 -21.45 11.06
C SER A 46 -25.67 -20.72 12.31
N SER A 47 -25.97 -21.45 13.40
CA SER A 47 -26.47 -20.88 14.65
C SER A 47 -25.39 -20.28 15.55
N LYS A 48 -24.11 -20.62 15.31
CA LYS A 48 -22.99 -20.18 16.17
C LYS A 48 -22.54 -18.76 15.86
N LYS A 49 -22.30 -17.96 16.91
CA LYS A 49 -21.66 -16.65 16.78
C LYS A 49 -20.23 -16.80 16.25
N ILE A 50 -19.85 -15.95 15.29
CA ILE A 50 -18.55 -15.99 14.60
C ILE A 50 -17.47 -15.51 15.58
N ALA A 51 -16.61 -16.43 16.03
CA ALA A 51 -15.47 -16.13 16.90
C ALA A 51 -14.21 -15.70 16.11
N THR A 52 -14.25 -15.79 14.78
CA THR A 52 -13.11 -15.54 13.89
C THR A 52 -12.80 -14.03 13.83
N PRO A 53 -11.54 -13.61 14.03
CA PRO A 53 -11.17 -12.20 14.03
C PRO A 53 -11.33 -11.57 12.63
N VAL A 54 -11.64 -10.27 12.58
CA VAL A 54 -11.94 -9.53 11.33
C VAL A 54 -10.84 -9.63 10.26
N PRO A 55 -9.53 -9.57 10.59
CA PRO A 55 -8.46 -9.73 9.60
C PRO A 55 -8.55 -11.06 8.82
N ASP A 56 -8.92 -12.15 9.50
CA ASP A 56 -9.06 -13.48 8.90
C ASP A 56 -10.28 -13.57 7.98
N LEU A 57 -11.37 -12.91 8.36
CA LEU A 57 -12.58 -12.83 7.54
C LEU A 57 -12.34 -12.09 6.23
N ILE A 58 -11.44 -11.10 6.23
CA ILE A 58 -11.10 -10.30 5.04
C ILE A 58 -9.99 -11.01 4.22
N GLY A 59 -9.20 -11.89 4.85
CA GLY A 59 -8.07 -12.57 4.22
C GLY A 59 -6.79 -11.75 4.26
N LEU A 60 -6.66 -10.90 5.28
CA LEU A 60 -5.47 -10.09 5.57
C LEU A 60 -4.51 -10.79 6.55
N SER A 61 -4.86 -11.97 7.07
CA SER A 61 -4.08 -12.74 8.06
C SER A 61 -2.61 -12.90 7.69
N ASP A 62 -2.38 -13.21 6.42
CA ASP A 62 -1.08 -13.60 5.89
C ASP A 62 -0.39 -12.46 5.14
N GLN A 63 -1.01 -11.27 5.13
CA GLN A 63 -0.39 -10.10 4.52
C GLN A 63 0.63 -9.55 5.49
N GLN A 64 1.89 -9.93 5.31
CA GLN A 64 2.98 -9.18 5.90
C GLN A 64 3.11 -7.84 5.15
N PRO A 65 3.46 -6.75 5.85
CA PRO A 65 3.82 -5.52 5.18
C PRO A 65 4.94 -5.84 4.18
N THR A 66 4.74 -5.44 2.93
CA THR A 66 5.77 -5.60 1.89
C THR A 66 7.07 -4.98 2.38
N GLU A 67 8.20 -5.66 2.15
CA GLU A 67 9.52 -5.13 2.48
C GLU A 67 9.68 -3.71 1.93
N GLY A 68 10.04 -2.75 2.80
CA GLY A 68 10.18 -1.34 2.46
C GLY A 68 8.95 -0.46 2.74
N ILE A 69 7.80 -1.02 3.13
CA ILE A 69 6.64 -0.23 3.57
C ILE A 69 6.75 0.02 5.08
N MET A 70 6.90 1.29 5.45
CA MET A 70 6.93 1.71 6.85
C MET A 70 5.54 1.65 7.48
N THR A 71 5.46 1.22 8.74
CA THR A 71 4.24 1.39 9.54
C THR A 71 3.99 2.87 9.85
N VAL A 72 2.78 3.21 10.28
CA VAL A 72 2.45 4.59 10.67
C VAL A 72 3.34 5.07 11.82
N GLU A 73 3.65 4.18 12.77
CA GLU A 73 4.53 4.46 13.90
C GLU A 73 5.97 4.72 13.44
N GLN A 74 6.51 3.85 12.57
CA GLN A 74 7.84 4.04 11.97
C GLN A 74 7.94 5.33 11.16
N MET A 75 6.88 5.70 10.43
CA MET A 75 6.83 6.97 9.70
C MET A 75 6.84 8.17 10.66
N ALA A 76 6.12 8.08 11.79
CA ALA A 76 6.10 9.14 12.79
C ALA A 76 7.49 9.32 13.43
N GLU A 77 8.16 8.22 13.78
CA GLU A 77 9.54 8.23 14.29
C GLU A 77 10.51 8.82 13.27
N PHE A 78 10.42 8.41 12.01
CA PHE A 78 11.24 8.94 10.92
C PHE A 78 11.08 10.45 10.73
N ILE A 79 9.85 10.96 10.81
CA ILE A 79 9.57 12.41 10.72
C ILE A 79 10.16 13.14 11.93
N ALA A 80 9.99 12.60 13.13
CA ALA A 80 10.51 13.19 14.36
C ALA A 80 12.04 13.28 14.34
N GLU A 81 12.72 12.21 13.92
CA GLU A 81 14.17 12.20 13.73
C GLU A 81 14.59 13.28 12.73
N HIS A 82 13.89 13.38 11.59
CA HIS A 82 14.24 14.36 10.56
C HIS A 82 14.01 15.81 10.99
N GLN A 83 12.97 16.08 11.77
CA GLN A 83 12.69 17.41 12.31
C GLN A 83 13.65 17.81 13.44
N SER A 84 14.22 16.83 14.15
CA SER A 84 15.18 17.09 15.23
C SER A 84 16.52 17.65 14.74
N ASP A 85 16.86 17.38 13.46
CA ASP A 85 18.10 17.80 12.79
C ASP A 85 18.28 19.34 12.84
N PRO A 86 19.43 19.85 13.36
CA PRO A 86 19.72 21.28 13.39
C PRO A 86 19.62 21.95 12.01
N LEU A 87 19.99 21.24 10.94
CA LEU A 87 19.90 21.75 9.57
C LEU A 87 18.44 21.95 9.15
N PHE A 88 17.51 21.15 9.69
CA PHE A 88 16.10 21.30 9.40
C PHE A 88 15.58 22.67 9.87
N ARG A 89 16.05 23.15 11.03
CA ARG A 89 15.63 24.43 11.64
C ARG A 89 16.26 25.64 10.95
N LEU A 90 17.48 25.51 10.43
CA LEU A 90 18.19 26.60 9.74
C LEU A 90 17.58 26.93 8.39
N TYR A 91 17.20 25.90 7.65
CA TYR A 91 16.47 26.06 6.39
C TYR A 91 14.97 25.99 6.70
N GLY A 92 14.42 27.10 7.17
CA GLY A 92 13.00 27.26 7.52
C GLY A 92 12.03 26.96 6.37
N LYS A 93 10.74 27.26 6.64
CA LYS A 93 9.57 26.94 5.78
C LYS A 93 9.87 27.11 4.29
N HIS A 94 9.54 26.08 3.50
CA HIS A 94 9.71 26.09 2.05
C HIS A 94 8.95 27.27 1.44
N SER A 95 9.64 28.15 0.72
CA SER A 95 8.97 29.16 -0.11
C SER A 95 8.26 28.48 -1.28
N PRO A 96 7.04 28.91 -1.62
CA PRO A 96 6.31 28.37 -2.76
C PRO A 96 7.13 28.55 -4.04
N HIS A 97 7.09 27.55 -4.91
CA HIS A 97 7.84 27.60 -6.16
C HIS A 97 7.30 28.73 -7.06
N PRO A 98 8.14 29.66 -7.57
CA PRO A 98 7.67 30.87 -8.27
C PRO A 98 6.88 30.57 -9.56
N ALA A 99 7.09 29.39 -10.15
CA ALA A 99 6.34 28.94 -11.33
C ALA A 99 4.90 28.48 -11.04
N ILE A 100 4.56 28.16 -9.78
CA ILE A 100 3.22 27.71 -9.41
C ILE A 100 2.40 28.94 -9.04
N LYS A 101 1.53 29.39 -9.95
CA LYS A 101 0.65 30.55 -9.75
C LYS A 101 -0.75 30.18 -9.26
N ASP A 102 -1.20 28.95 -9.54
CA ASP A 102 -2.53 28.49 -9.16
C ASP A 102 -2.58 28.26 -7.63
N ILE A 103 -3.58 28.83 -6.96
CA ILE A 103 -3.71 28.83 -5.50
C ILE A 103 -3.86 27.41 -4.95
N GLU A 104 -4.65 26.57 -5.60
CA GLU A 104 -4.85 25.16 -5.19
C GLU A 104 -3.53 24.37 -5.26
N LEU A 105 -2.73 24.60 -6.31
CA LEU A 105 -1.44 23.94 -6.47
C LEU A 105 -0.40 24.46 -5.47
N GLN A 106 -0.43 25.75 -5.13
CA GLN A 106 0.41 26.30 -4.06
C GLN A 106 0.06 25.71 -2.70
N TYR A 107 -1.24 25.52 -2.42
CA TYR A 107 -1.68 24.88 -1.20
C TYR A 107 -1.18 23.43 -1.11
N ILE A 108 -1.35 22.65 -2.18
CA ILE A 108 -0.84 21.28 -2.24
C ILE A 108 0.69 21.24 -2.10
N ASP A 109 1.42 22.13 -2.78
CA ASP A 109 2.89 22.23 -2.66
C ASP A 109 3.33 22.54 -1.22
N SER A 110 2.56 23.37 -0.50
CA SER A 110 2.86 23.71 0.90
C SER A 110 2.71 22.53 1.87
N LEU A 111 1.95 21.50 1.50
CA LEU A 111 1.80 20.27 2.30
C LEU A 111 2.95 19.28 2.09
N ILE A 112 3.79 19.49 1.06
CA ILE A 112 4.82 18.54 0.67
C ILE A 112 6.19 18.99 1.21
N ASP A 113 6.78 18.17 2.06
CA ASP A 113 8.18 18.34 2.46
C ASP A 113 9.11 17.65 1.45
N ASN A 114 9.82 18.46 0.66
CA ASN A 114 10.78 17.98 -0.33
C ASN A 114 11.88 17.10 0.25
N ARG A 115 12.31 17.33 1.49
CA ARG A 115 13.41 16.59 2.10
C ARG A 115 12.98 15.18 2.45
N ILE A 116 11.79 15.06 3.04
CA ILE A 116 11.17 13.78 3.37
C ILE A 116 10.89 13.00 2.09
N VAL A 117 10.25 13.63 1.10
CA VAL A 117 9.97 12.99 -0.20
C VAL A 117 11.25 12.52 -0.90
N ASN A 118 12.29 13.35 -0.89
CA ASN A 118 13.57 12.99 -1.52
C ASN A 118 14.31 11.86 -0.79
N LYS A 119 14.05 11.63 0.50
CA LYS A 119 14.61 10.47 1.23
C LYS A 119 13.80 9.20 0.98
N ILE A 120 12.47 9.32 0.99
CA ILE A 120 11.57 8.16 0.79
C ILE A 120 11.65 7.63 -0.65
N LEU A 121 11.71 8.51 -1.65
CA LEU A 121 11.65 8.13 -3.06
C LEU A 121 13.02 7.97 -3.72
N ALA A 122 14.12 8.28 -3.03
CA ALA A 122 15.45 8.13 -3.62
C ALA A 122 15.82 6.64 -3.72
N PRO A 123 16.26 6.16 -4.89
CA PRO A 123 16.78 4.80 -5.01
C PRO A 123 18.11 4.65 -4.25
N ASP A 124 18.48 3.41 -3.95
CA ASP A 124 19.73 3.11 -3.25
C ASP A 124 20.94 3.66 -4.01
N GLY A 125 21.83 4.35 -3.29
CA GLY A 125 23.00 5.00 -3.87
C GLY A 125 22.73 6.36 -4.53
N TYR A 126 21.49 6.85 -4.52
CA TYR A 126 21.14 8.13 -5.12
C TYR A 126 21.55 9.33 -4.25
N LYS A 127 22.79 9.80 -4.41
CA LYS A 127 23.35 10.91 -3.62
C LYS A 127 22.97 12.29 -4.18
N PRO A 128 22.75 13.32 -3.33
CA PRO A 128 22.47 14.70 -3.78
C PRO A 128 23.43 15.27 -4.82
N ALA A 129 24.72 14.92 -4.73
CA ALA A 129 25.77 15.41 -5.62
C ALA A 129 25.67 14.90 -7.07
N ILE A 130 24.91 13.82 -7.32
CA ILE A 130 24.80 13.18 -8.64
C ILE A 130 23.50 13.64 -9.36
N ARG A 131 22.73 14.56 -8.76
CA ARG A 131 21.35 14.83 -9.21
C ARG A 131 21.28 15.99 -10.21
N TYR A 132 20.71 15.71 -11.38
CA TYR A 132 20.15 16.73 -12.28
C TYR A 132 18.69 17.05 -11.94
N LEU A 133 17.92 16.06 -11.48
CA LEU A 133 16.51 16.16 -11.09
C LEU A 133 16.30 15.52 -9.71
N PHE A 134 15.44 16.11 -8.87
CA PHE A 134 15.10 15.56 -7.56
C PHE A 134 13.81 14.73 -7.63
N PRO A 135 13.68 13.65 -6.85
CA PRO A 135 12.44 12.85 -6.77
C PRO A 135 11.19 13.69 -6.47
N CYS A 136 11.32 14.72 -5.63
CA CYS A 136 10.20 15.64 -5.35
C CYS A 136 9.71 16.40 -6.61
N ASN A 137 10.58 16.67 -7.59
CA ASN A 137 10.18 17.30 -8.84
C ASN A 137 9.38 16.35 -9.72
N MET A 138 9.74 15.06 -9.73
CA MET A 138 8.99 14.02 -10.45
C MET A 138 7.61 13.81 -9.81
N LEU A 139 7.55 13.78 -8.48
CA LEU A 139 6.29 13.71 -7.74
C LEU A 139 5.37 14.89 -8.09
N ARG A 140 5.90 16.11 -8.12
CA ARG A 140 5.14 17.31 -8.53
C ARG A 140 4.62 17.20 -9.95
N ALA A 141 5.43 16.73 -10.89
CA ALA A 141 5.01 16.55 -12.28
C ALA A 141 3.82 15.58 -12.38
N GLU A 142 3.86 14.46 -11.65
CA GLU A 142 2.76 13.51 -11.61
C GLU A 142 1.50 14.06 -10.92
N ILE A 143 1.64 14.85 -9.84
CA ILE A 143 0.51 15.52 -9.19
C ILE A 143 -0.15 16.53 -10.15
N LEU A 144 0.66 17.36 -10.83
CA LEU A 144 0.17 18.31 -11.83
C LEU A 144 -0.53 17.62 -12.99
N LYS A 145 0.04 16.51 -13.45
CA LYS A 145 -0.53 15.65 -14.47
C LYS A 145 -1.87 15.05 -14.03
N ALA A 146 -1.97 14.56 -12.80
CA ALA A 146 -3.21 13.98 -12.28
C ALA A 146 -4.33 15.02 -12.10
N ILE A 147 -3.99 16.23 -11.63
CA ILE A 147 -4.98 17.26 -11.30
C ILE A 147 -5.39 18.06 -12.54
N LYS A 148 -4.42 18.57 -13.32
CA LYS A 148 -4.66 19.55 -14.38
C LYS A 148 -4.67 18.95 -15.78
N TYR A 149 -3.91 17.88 -16.01
CA TYR A 149 -3.76 17.25 -17.33
C TYR A 149 -3.99 15.73 -17.29
N PRO A 150 -5.15 15.26 -16.81
CA PRO A 150 -5.40 13.83 -16.57
C PRO A 150 -5.31 13.01 -17.85
N GLU A 151 -5.44 13.64 -19.01
CA GLU A 151 -5.34 13.00 -20.34
C GLU A 151 -3.94 12.48 -20.66
N ILE A 152 -2.91 13.12 -20.11
CA ILE A 152 -1.53 12.70 -20.32
C ILE A 152 -1.20 11.57 -19.33
N SER A 153 -1.97 11.42 -18.25
CA SER A 153 -1.70 10.48 -17.15
C SER A 153 -1.67 9.03 -17.64
N TYR A 154 -0.64 8.29 -17.23
CA TYR A 154 -0.47 6.88 -17.61
C TYR A 154 -1.63 6.00 -17.12
N ARG A 155 -2.41 6.44 -16.13
CA ARG A 155 -3.59 5.70 -15.63
C ARG A 155 -4.80 5.75 -16.56
N LYS A 156 -4.80 6.63 -17.56
CA LYS A 156 -5.87 6.73 -18.56
C LYS A 156 -5.67 5.74 -19.72
N PHE A 157 -4.52 5.06 -19.78
CA PHE A 157 -4.13 4.07 -20.80
C PHE A 157 -3.87 2.69 -20.19
#